data_AF-A0A6G3XE55-F1
#
_entry.id   AF-A0A6G3XE55-F1
#
_cell.length_a   1.000
_cell.length_b   1.000
_cell.length_c   1.000
_cell.angle_alpha   90.00
_cell.angle_beta   90.00
_cell.angle_gamma   90.00
#
_symmetry.space_group_name_H-M   'P 1'
#
loop_
_entity.id
_entity.type
_entity.pdbx_description
1 polymer ?
#
loop_
_entity_poly.entity_id
_entity_poly.type
_entity_poly.pdbx_seq_one_letter_code
_entity_poly.pdbx_strand_id
1 'polypeptide(L)'
;FYRDSLFGDEQVGSANGKLVVLKNSQKGSLKVCREETRYTEKIGLDQLTSGSQICVLSKAGHIAVVTYRGKSGANDPSHYITIDLTVWRNADEARES
;
A
#
# COMPACT_ATOMS: atom_id res chain seq x y z
N PHE A 1 5.04 -1.94 7.25
CA PHE A 1 4.62 -0.91 8.21
C PHE A 1 5.87 -0.38 8.87
N TYR A 2 6.16 0.91 8.70
CA TYR A 2 7.27 1.57 9.37
C TYR A 2 6.67 2.51 10.41
N ARG A 3 7.09 2.36 11.66
CA ARG A 3 6.72 3.25 12.74
C ARG A 3 7.96 4.06 13.11
N ASP A 4 7.92 5.34 12.80
CA ASP A 4 8.88 6.28 13.39
C ASP A 4 8.31 6.78 14.72
N SER A 5 8.93 6.39 15.82
CA SER A 5 8.49 6.80 17.16
C SER A 5 8.87 8.23 17.50
N LEU A 6 9.70 8.90 16.68
CA LEU A 6 10.14 10.27 16.94
C LEU A 6 9.11 11.33 16.54
N PHE A 7 8.20 11.01 15.60
CA PHE A 7 7.19 11.96 15.10
C PHE A 7 5.74 11.45 15.19
N GLY A 8 5.50 10.21 15.61
CA GLY A 8 4.14 9.65 15.74
C GLY A 8 3.47 9.28 14.41
N ASP A 9 4.14 9.54 13.29
CA ASP A 9 3.61 9.25 11.96
C ASP A 9 3.79 7.77 11.61
N GLU A 10 2.71 7.02 11.77
CA GLU A 10 2.61 5.64 11.31
C GLU A 10 2.48 5.63 9.77
N GLN A 11 3.36 4.92 9.06
CA GLN A 11 3.37 4.92 7.59
C GLN A 11 3.41 3.50 6.98
N VAL A 12 2.80 3.39 5.80
CA VAL A 12 2.91 2.23 4.92
C VAL A 12 3.80 2.60 3.73
N GLY A 13 4.79 1.74 3.45
CA GLY A 13 5.66 1.83 2.30
C GLY A 13 6.00 0.44 1.77
N SER A 14 6.60 0.39 0.58
CA SER A 14 7.20 -0.82 0.03
C SER A 14 8.72 -0.68 0.06
N ALA A 15 9.45 -1.76 0.39
CA ALA A 15 10.91 -1.72 0.48
C ALA A 15 11.56 -1.35 -0.86
N ASN A 16 11.01 -1.85 -1.98
CA ASN A 16 11.55 -1.66 -3.33
C ASN A 16 10.43 -1.38 -4.33
N GLY A 17 9.47 -0.53 -3.96
CA GLY A 17 8.33 -0.24 -4.79
C GLY A 17 7.67 1.08 -4.45
N LYS A 18 6.63 1.40 -5.19
CA LYS A 18 5.81 2.59 -5.00
C LYS A 18 4.36 2.20 -4.85
N LEU A 19 3.59 3.03 -4.18
CA LEU A 19 2.21 2.78 -3.83
C LEU A 19 1.34 4.02 -3.98
N VAL A 20 0.03 3.82 -4.11
CA VAL A 20 -0.97 4.90 -4.25
C VAL A 20 -2.29 4.46 -3.65
N VAL A 21 -2.92 5.33 -2.85
CA VAL A 21 -4.31 5.13 -2.42
C VAL A 21 -5.23 5.43 -3.61
N LEU A 22 -6.07 4.46 -3.96
CA LEU A 22 -7.09 4.64 -4.99
C LEU A 22 -8.19 5.57 -4.47
N LYS A 23 -8.78 6.35 -5.38
CA LYS A 23 -9.98 7.13 -5.05
C LYS A 23 -11.13 6.17 -4.74
N ASN A 24 -12.09 6.59 -3.92
CA ASN A 24 -13.27 5.77 -3.59
C ASN A 24 -14.06 5.28 -4.81
N SER A 25 -14.02 6.01 -5.94
CA SER A 25 -14.66 5.62 -7.20
C SER A 25 -13.86 4.61 -8.03
N GLN A 26 -12.60 4.34 -7.68
CA GLN A 26 -11.73 3.39 -8.38
C GLN A 26 -11.70 2.06 -7.63
N LYS A 27 -12.09 0.98 -8.32
CA LYS A 27 -11.91 -0.38 -7.81
C LYS A 27 -10.57 -0.94 -8.25
N GLY A 28 -9.77 -1.38 -7.30
CA GLY A 28 -8.45 -1.97 -7.51
C GLY A 28 -8.52 -3.19 -8.41
N SER A 29 -7.69 -3.18 -9.44
CA SER A 29 -7.48 -4.27 -10.38
C SER A 29 -6.10 -4.12 -11.02
N LEU A 30 -5.59 -5.19 -11.66
CA LEU A 30 -4.33 -5.13 -12.40
C LEU A 30 -4.30 -3.97 -13.40
N LYS A 31 -5.39 -3.77 -14.16
CA LYS A 31 -5.49 -2.70 -15.15
C LYS A 31 -5.42 -1.32 -14.50
N VAL A 32 -6.24 -1.08 -13.48
CA VAL A 32 -6.28 0.21 -12.75
C VAL A 32 -4.92 0.54 -12.16
N CYS A 33 -4.24 -0.43 -11.54
CA CYS A 33 -2.92 -0.20 -10.97
C CYS A 33 -1.87 0.12 -12.04
N ARG A 34 -1.95 -0.49 -13.23
CA ARG A 34 -1.02 -0.19 -14.32
C ARG A 34 -1.23 1.23 -14.88
N GLU A 35 -2.47 1.68 -14.95
CA GLU A 35 -2.85 2.97 -15.54
C GLU A 35 -2.72 4.15 -14.56
N GLU A 36 -2.67 3.89 -13.25
CA GLU A 36 -2.53 4.94 -12.24
C GLU A 36 -1.14 5.60 -12.29
N THR A 37 -1.07 6.91 -12.06
CA THR A 37 0.18 7.68 -12.21
C THR A 37 0.64 8.36 -10.91
N ARG A 38 -0.26 8.49 -9.93
CA ARG A 38 -0.04 9.22 -8.66
C ARG A 38 0.75 8.44 -7.60
N TYR A 39 1.64 7.56 -8.03
CA TYR A 39 2.43 6.72 -7.13
C TYR A 39 3.43 7.52 -6.29
N THR A 40 3.54 7.16 -5.02
CA THR A 40 4.47 7.71 -4.02
C THR A 40 5.25 6.58 -3.33
N GLU A 41 6.27 6.88 -2.55
CA GLU A 41 7.07 5.89 -1.79
C GLU A 41 6.43 5.50 -0.46
N LYS A 42 5.65 6.41 0.14
CA LYS A 42 5.04 6.23 1.47
C LYS A 42 3.67 6.88 1.53
N ILE A 43 2.80 6.29 2.35
CA ILE A 43 1.45 6.75 2.65
C ILE A 43 1.29 6.75 4.17
N GLY A 44 0.75 7.83 4.73
CA GLY A 44 0.42 7.88 6.16
C GLY A 44 -0.78 6.99 6.48
N LEU A 45 -0.77 6.31 7.63
CA LEU A 45 -1.90 5.49 8.07
C LEU A 45 -3.16 6.32 8.36
N ASP A 46 -3.00 7.60 8.68
CA ASP A 46 -4.07 8.58 8.85
C ASP A 46 -4.89 8.81 7.57
N GLN A 47 -4.29 8.53 6.40
CA GLN A 47 -4.96 8.61 5.10
C GLN A 47 -5.78 7.36 4.76
N LEU A 48 -5.70 6.30 5.59
CA LEU A 48 -6.33 5.02 5.33
C LEU A 48 -7.54 4.81 6.22
N THR A 49 -8.66 4.43 5.60
CA THR A 49 -9.87 3.98 6.27
C THR A 49 -10.14 2.52 5.90
N SER A 50 -10.89 1.80 6.74
CA SER A 50 -11.21 0.40 6.43
C SER A 50 -11.91 0.29 5.07
N GLY A 51 -11.38 -0.55 4.20
CA GLY A 51 -11.80 -0.69 2.80
C GLY A 51 -10.98 0.13 1.80
N SER A 52 -10.10 1.04 2.24
CA SER A 52 -9.18 1.75 1.34
C SER A 52 -8.39 0.76 0.50
N GLN A 53 -8.37 0.96 -0.82
CA GLN A 53 -7.60 0.15 -1.75
C GLN A 53 -6.34 0.87 -2.17
N ILE A 54 -5.23 0.16 -2.20
CA ILE A 54 -3.90 0.68 -2.48
C ILE A 54 -3.32 -0.14 -3.62
N CYS A 55 -2.89 0.51 -4.69
CA CYS A 55 -2.08 -0.16 -5.70
C CYS A 55 -0.61 -0.11 -5.30
N VAL A 56 0.11 -1.20 -5.53
CA VAL A 56 1.56 -1.30 -5.28
C VAL A 56 2.24 -1.79 -6.55
N LEU A 57 3.29 -1.08 -6.97
CA LEU A 57 4.18 -1.50 -8.05
C LEU A 57 5.55 -1.78 -7.44
N SER A 58 6.03 -3.01 -7.60
CA SER A 58 7.38 -3.40 -7.23
C SER A 58 8.35 -3.13 -8.38
N LYS A 59 9.60 -2.75 -8.07
CA LYS A 59 10.69 -2.73 -9.05
C LYS A 59 10.90 -4.09 -9.72
N ALA A 60 10.56 -5.20 -9.05
CA ALA A 60 10.61 -6.55 -9.62
C ALA A 60 9.47 -6.87 -10.62
N GLY A 61 8.71 -5.88 -11.10
CA GLY A 61 7.63 -6.08 -12.06
C GLY A 61 6.37 -6.72 -11.48
N HIS A 62 6.24 -6.79 -10.15
CA HIS A 62 5.02 -7.27 -9.49
C HIS A 62 4.03 -6.13 -9.29
N ILE A 63 2.76 -6.43 -9.50
CA ILE A 63 1.66 -5.51 -9.21
C ILE A 63 0.80 -6.13 -8.11
N ALA A 64 0.36 -5.33 -7.15
CA ALA A 64 -0.58 -5.78 -6.14
C ALA A 64 -1.68 -4.74 -5.88
N VAL A 65 -2.84 -5.25 -5.46
CA VAL A 65 -3.88 -4.46 -4.80
C VAL A 65 -3.91 -4.89 -3.34
N VAL A 66 -3.77 -3.91 -2.45
CA VAL A 66 -3.94 -4.07 -1.01
C VAL A 66 -5.29 -3.49 -0.62
N THR A 67 -6.07 -4.20 0.19
CA THR A 67 -7.24 -3.62 0.85
C THR A 67 -6.94 -3.50 2.33
N TYR A 68 -6.91 -2.26 2.84
CA TYR A 68 -6.67 -2.00 4.25
C TYR A 68 -7.91 -2.35 5.08
N ARG A 69 -7.74 -3.13 6.16
CA ARG A 69 -8.84 -3.53 7.04
C ARG A 69 -8.84 -2.79 8.37
N GLY A 70 -7.68 -2.35 8.84
CA GLY A 70 -7.56 -1.58 10.08
C GLY A 70 -6.17 -1.73 10.71
N LYS A 71 -6.00 -1.10 11.87
CA LYS A 71 -4.83 -1.21 12.73
C LYS A 71 -5.23 -1.61 14.14
N SER A 72 -4.29 -2.18 14.88
CA SER A 72 -4.42 -2.41 16.32
C SER A 72 -4.79 -1.12 17.07
N GLY A 73 -5.49 -1.27 18.19
CA GLY A 73 -5.82 -0.17 19.08
C GLY A 73 -4.58 0.44 19.76
N ALA A 74 -4.73 1.65 20.29
CA ALA A 74 -3.62 2.37 20.94
C ALA A 74 -3.09 1.67 22.21
N ASN A 75 -3.94 0.88 22.87
CA ASN A 75 -3.63 0.16 24.11
C ASN A 75 -3.36 -1.33 23.87
N ASP A 76 -3.33 -1.79 22.61
CA ASP A 76 -3.04 -3.18 22.31
C ASP A 76 -1.56 -3.48 22.60
N PRO A 77 -1.23 -4.68 23.09
CA PRO A 77 0.14 -5.06 23.44
C PRO A 77 1.08 -5.14 22.23
N SER A 78 0.55 -5.02 21.01
CA SER A 78 1.32 -5.07 19.76
C SER A 78 0.71 -4.16 18.72
N HIS A 79 1.58 -3.57 17.89
CA HIS A 79 1.18 -2.68 16.81
C HIS A 79 1.19 -3.40 15.48
N TYR A 80 0.04 -3.48 14.82
CA TYR A 80 -0.09 -4.16 13.54
C TYR A 80 -1.16 -3.51 12.66
N ILE A 81 -1.10 -3.82 11.37
CA ILE A 81 -2.19 -3.56 10.42
C ILE A 81 -2.72 -4.87 9.87
N THR A 82 -4.01 -4.89 9.55
CA THR A 82 -4.66 -6.00 8.85
C THR A 82 -4.91 -5.58 7.42
N ILE A 83 -4.52 -6.43 6.46
CA ILE A 83 -4.67 -6.17 5.03
C ILE A 83 -5.08 -7.44 4.29
N ASP A 84 -5.86 -7.28 3.22
CA ASP A 84 -6.02 -8.30 2.19
C ASP A 84 -5.16 -7.96 0.98
N LEU A 85 -4.60 -8.97 0.34
CA LEU A 85 -3.64 -8.80 -0.75
C LEU A 85 -4.04 -9.63 -1.97
N THR A 86 -4.08 -8.99 -3.13
CA THR A 86 -4.10 -9.67 -4.43
C THR A 86 -2.82 -9.33 -5.17
N VAL A 87 -2.06 -10.34 -5.59
CA VAL A 87 -0.74 -10.16 -6.22
C VAL A 87 -0.72 -10.78 -7.60
N TRP A 88 -0.24 -10.01 -8.57
CA TRP A 88 0.12 -10.47 -9.91
C TRP A 88 1.64 -10.39 -10.06
N ARG A 89 2.28 -11.56 -10.09
CA ARG A 89 3.73 -11.68 -10.29
C ARG A 89 4.07 -11.45 -11.75
N ASN A 90 5.21 -10.78 -12.00
CA ASN A 90 5.74 -10.50 -13.34
C ASN A 90 4.71 -9.86 -14.27
N ALA A 91 3.87 -9.00 -13.71
CA ALA A 91 2.79 -8.38 -14.45
C ALA A 91 3.26 -7.13 -15.20
N ASP A 92 4.36 -6.51 -14.79
CA ASP A 92 5.00 -5.40 -15.49
C ASP A 92 6.48 -5.74 -15.77
N GLU A 93 7.11 -4.96 -16.64
CA GLU A 93 8.56 -5.07 -16.83
C GLU A 93 9.28 -4.73 -15.53
N ALA A 94 10.27 -5.55 -15.18
CA ALA A 94 11.13 -5.26 -14.05
C ALA A 94 11.92 -3.99 -14.36
N ARG A 95 12.00 -3.10 -13.38
CA ARG A 95 12.78 -1.88 -13.45
C ARG A 95 14.10 -2.15 -12.73
N GLU A 96 15.19 -2.16 -13.49
CA GLU A 96 16.56 -2.31 -12.98
C GLU A 96 16.83 -1.29 -11.85
N SER A 97 17.61 -1.72 -10.85
CA SER A 97 17.89 -0.98 -9.62
C SER A 97 18.87 0.16 -9.81
#